data_AF-A0A933JWK9-F1
#
_entry.id   AF-A0A933JWK9-F1
#
_cell.length_a   1.000
_cell.length_b   1.000
_cell.length_c   1.000
_cell.angle_alpha   90.00
_cell.angle_beta   90.00
_cell.angle_gamma   90.00
#
_symmetry.space_group_name_H-M   'P 1'
#
loop_
_entity.id
_entity.type
_entity.pdbx_description
1 polymer ?
#
loop_
_entity_poly.entity_id
_entity_poly.type
_entity_poly.pdbx_seq_one_letter_code
_entity_poly.pdbx_strand_id
1 'polypeptide(L)'
;MRALLTSFVGYLLLSSSAQGAEGEPISQGRYVTAGVVSIFFSLGIGHAVAGEYTSTGWIFTVGETASCALFGAGLVRAWNEADSGAGEDPLNLAMIGVGATALLALKVWETYDIFTRPTVESASTVAILPLVYPSGGGVGVSIGF
;
A
#
# COMPACT_ATOMS: atom_id res chain seq x y z
N MET A 1 -2.78 12.93 -29.17
CA MET A 1 -3.45 12.05 -28.19
C MET A 1 -2.98 10.59 -28.20
N ARG A 2 -2.59 9.98 -29.35
CA ARG A 2 -2.11 8.58 -29.36
C ARG A 2 -0.79 8.31 -28.63
N ALA A 3 0.13 9.28 -28.56
CA ALA A 3 1.44 9.10 -27.90
C ALA A 3 1.37 9.01 -26.35
N LEU A 4 0.36 9.63 -25.73
CA LEU A 4 0.19 9.61 -24.26
C LEU A 4 -0.35 8.26 -23.76
N LEU A 5 -1.17 7.57 -24.56
CA LEU A 5 -1.72 6.26 -24.20
C LEU A 5 -0.63 5.18 -24.17
N THR A 6 0.32 5.21 -25.11
CA THR A 6 1.44 4.24 -25.16
C THR A 6 2.40 4.39 -24.00
N SER A 7 2.67 5.62 -23.53
CA SER A 7 3.54 5.82 -22.37
C SER A 7 2.88 5.39 -21.06
N PHE A 8 1.55 5.58 -20.93
CA PHE A 8 0.82 5.16 -19.74
C PHE A 8 0.69 3.63 -19.65
N VAL A 9 0.37 2.97 -20.77
CA VAL A 9 0.31 1.50 -20.85
C VAL A 9 1.71 0.88 -20.69
N GLY A 10 2.75 1.51 -21.25
CA GLY A 10 4.14 1.08 -21.05
C GLY A 10 4.59 1.17 -19.60
N TYR A 11 4.21 2.23 -18.87
CA TYR A 11 4.50 2.38 -17.44
C TYR A 11 3.75 1.34 -16.59
N LEU A 12 2.49 1.04 -16.94
CA LEU A 12 1.68 0.00 -16.31
C LEU A 12 2.25 -1.42 -16.53
N LEU A 13 2.81 -1.69 -17.70
CA LEU A 13 3.44 -2.98 -18.00
C LEU A 13 4.83 -3.11 -17.34
N LEU A 14 5.62 -2.03 -17.30
CA LEU A 14 6.93 -2.04 -16.63
C LEU A 14 6.80 -2.17 -15.11
N SER A 15 5.76 -1.58 -14.51
CA SER A 15 5.49 -1.72 -13.08
C SER A 15 4.98 -3.12 -12.70
N SER A 16 4.34 -3.83 -13.64
CA SER A 16 3.91 -5.23 -13.43
C SER A 16 5.08 -6.22 -13.39
N SER A 17 6.15 -5.99 -14.16
CA SER A 17 7.34 -6.84 -14.16
C SER A 17 8.29 -6.61 -12.98
N ALA A 18 8.13 -5.49 -12.26
CA ALA A 18 8.95 -5.15 -11.08
C ALA A 18 8.25 -5.49 -9.75
N GLN A 19 6.97 -5.86 -9.79
CA GLN A 19 6.27 -6.38 -8.63
C GLN A 19 6.65 -7.85 -8.48
N GLY A 20 7.61 -8.13 -7.60
CA GLY A 20 7.85 -9.48 -7.08
C GLY A 20 6.52 -10.12 -6.69
N ALA A 21 6.42 -11.42 -6.94
CA ALA A 21 5.18 -12.17 -6.84
C ALA A 21 4.56 -12.04 -5.44
N GLU A 22 3.24 -12.15 -5.34
CA GLU A 22 2.55 -12.04 -4.06
C GLU A 22 3.09 -13.08 -3.06
N GLY A 23 3.43 -12.62 -1.86
CA GLY A 23 4.05 -13.44 -0.83
C GLY A 23 5.58 -13.59 -0.91
N GLU A 24 6.27 -12.92 -1.85
CA GLU A 24 7.74 -12.85 -1.83
C GLU A 24 8.26 -11.94 -0.69
N PRO A 25 9.47 -12.22 -0.16
CA PRO A 25 10.14 -11.33 0.78
C PRO A 25 10.24 -9.91 0.24
N ILE A 26 9.68 -8.95 0.97
CA ILE A 26 9.69 -7.55 0.58
C ILE A 26 11.12 -7.00 0.72
N SER A 27 11.66 -6.46 -0.38
CA SER A 27 12.95 -5.77 -0.34
C SER A 27 12.87 -4.50 0.52
N GLN A 28 13.96 -4.11 1.18
CA GLN A 28 13.98 -2.91 2.04
C GLN A 28 13.49 -1.65 1.32
N GLY A 29 13.84 -1.49 0.03
CA GLY A 29 13.35 -0.39 -0.79
C GLY A 29 11.84 -0.42 -0.98
N ARG A 30 11.26 -1.59 -1.34
CA ARG A 30 9.80 -1.75 -1.49
C ARG A 30 9.08 -1.52 -0.16
N TYR A 31 9.64 -1.95 0.97
CA TYR A 31 9.07 -1.71 2.29
C TYR A 31 8.97 -0.22 2.63
N VAL A 32 10.06 0.54 2.47
CA VAL A 32 10.06 1.98 2.73
C VAL A 32 9.13 2.71 1.77
N THR A 33 9.15 2.35 0.48
CA THR A 33 8.22 2.95 -0.50
C THR A 33 6.78 2.62 -0.17
N ALA A 34 6.45 1.38 0.21
CA ALA A 34 5.10 0.99 0.62
C ALA A 34 4.60 1.80 1.82
N GLY A 35 5.43 1.98 2.85
CA GLY A 35 5.09 2.78 4.03
C GLY A 35 4.93 4.28 3.73
N VAL A 36 5.77 4.86 2.87
CA VAL A 36 5.60 6.26 2.43
C VAL A 36 4.33 6.40 1.59
N VAL A 37 4.10 5.46 0.68
CA VAL A 37 2.91 5.46 -0.17
C VAL A 37 1.64 5.33 0.66
N SER A 38 1.57 4.46 1.66
CA SER A 38 0.35 4.33 2.50
C SER A 38 0.00 5.59 3.30
N ILE A 39 1.01 6.38 3.69
CA ILE A 39 0.79 7.65 4.39
C ILE A 39 0.08 8.65 3.46
N PHE A 40 0.57 8.83 2.22
CA PHE A 40 0.04 9.84 1.30
C PHE A 40 -1.13 9.34 0.45
N PHE A 41 -1.07 8.10 0.01
CA PHE A 41 -1.98 7.44 -0.92
C PHE A 41 -2.56 6.21 -0.24
N SER A 42 -3.74 6.42 0.35
CA SER A 42 -4.60 5.37 0.91
C SER A 42 -5.18 4.48 -0.21
N LEU A 43 -6.12 3.59 0.13
CA LEU A 43 -6.87 2.67 -0.74
C LEU A 43 -6.15 1.36 -1.02
N GLY A 44 -5.28 0.90 -0.11
CA GLY A 44 -4.55 -0.36 -0.27
C GLY A 44 -3.37 -0.26 -1.24
N ILE A 45 -3.01 0.96 -1.68
CA ILE A 45 -1.91 1.17 -2.64
C ILE A 45 -0.57 0.82 -1.99
N GLY A 46 -0.40 1.09 -0.69
CA GLY A 46 0.80 0.67 0.05
C GLY A 46 1.00 -0.85 -0.01
N HIS A 47 -0.09 -1.61 0.19
CA HIS A 47 -0.07 -3.08 0.06
C HIS A 47 0.18 -3.54 -1.38
N ALA A 48 -0.33 -2.83 -2.39
CA ALA A 48 -0.01 -3.14 -3.79
C ALA A 48 1.48 -2.97 -4.09
N VAL A 49 2.11 -1.91 -3.58
CA VAL A 49 3.57 -1.70 -3.71
C VAL A 49 4.35 -2.80 -3.00
N ALA A 50 3.88 -3.18 -1.81
CA ALA A 50 4.43 -4.28 -1.02
C ALA A 50 4.24 -5.67 -1.65
N GLY A 51 3.35 -5.84 -2.64
CA GLY A 51 3.01 -7.15 -3.21
C GLY A 51 2.04 -7.97 -2.36
N GLU A 52 1.22 -7.31 -1.55
CA GLU A 52 0.33 -7.91 -0.54
C GLU A 52 -1.13 -7.46 -0.72
N TYR A 53 -1.50 -7.07 -1.94
CA TYR A 53 -2.82 -6.51 -2.20
C TYR A 53 -3.94 -7.53 -2.02
N THR A 54 -3.81 -8.73 -2.59
CA THR A 54 -4.82 -9.79 -2.46
C THR A 54 -4.93 -10.32 -1.03
N SER A 55 -3.83 -10.31 -0.28
CA SER A 55 -3.77 -10.76 1.11
C SER A 55 -4.57 -9.82 2.03
N THR A 56 -4.36 -8.50 1.92
CA THR A 56 -4.99 -7.55 2.86
C THR A 56 -5.28 -6.17 2.26
N GLY A 57 -4.53 -5.74 1.24
CA GLY A 57 -4.72 -4.41 0.63
C GLY A 57 -6.15 -4.12 0.17
N TRP A 58 -6.83 -5.12 -0.40
CA TRP A 58 -8.21 -4.97 -0.90
C TRP A 58 -9.22 -4.54 0.18
N ILE A 59 -8.98 -4.89 1.45
CA ILE A 59 -9.87 -4.55 2.57
C ILE A 59 -9.88 -3.03 2.75
N PHE A 60 -8.71 -2.40 2.66
CA PHE A 60 -8.59 -0.94 2.76
C PHE A 60 -9.23 -0.26 1.57
N THR A 61 -9.05 -0.76 0.35
CA THR A 61 -9.73 -0.24 -0.85
C THR A 61 -11.25 -0.23 -0.68
N VAL A 62 -11.83 -1.37 -0.27
CA VAL A 62 -13.29 -1.50 -0.10
C VAL A 62 -13.78 -0.65 1.06
N GLY A 63 -13.13 -0.75 2.21
CA GLY A 63 -13.53 -0.05 3.44
C GLY A 63 -13.45 1.46 3.29
N GLU A 64 -12.37 1.98 2.73
CA GLU A 64 -12.20 3.42 2.55
C GLU A 64 -13.11 3.96 1.45
N THR A 65 -13.33 3.20 0.36
CA THR A 65 -14.32 3.59 -0.65
C THR A 65 -15.72 3.70 -0.05
N ALA A 66 -16.13 2.72 0.75
CA ALA A 66 -17.42 2.75 1.44
C ALA A 66 -17.51 3.93 2.43
N SER A 67 -16.44 4.19 3.18
CA SER A 67 -16.40 5.28 4.16
C SER A 67 -16.41 6.66 3.48
N CYS A 68 -15.70 6.82 2.36
CA CYS A 68 -15.77 7.99 1.48
C CYS A 68 -17.18 8.21 0.91
N ALA A 69 -17.84 7.14 0.46
CA ALA A 69 -19.20 7.23 -0.05
C ALA A 69 -20.18 7.68 1.05
N LEU A 70 -20.07 7.15 2.26
CA LEU A 70 -20.90 7.56 3.41
C LEU A 70 -20.66 9.03 3.77
N PHE A 71 -19.40 9.43 3.91
CA PHE A 71 -19.02 10.81 4.21
C PHE A 71 -19.53 11.78 3.13
N GLY A 72 -19.27 11.48 1.86
CA GLY A 72 -19.69 12.31 0.74
C GLY A 72 -21.20 12.39 0.59
N ALA A 73 -21.92 11.27 0.77
CA ALA A 73 -23.39 11.28 0.74
C ALA A 73 -23.96 12.12 1.89
N GLY A 74 -23.38 12.04 3.10
CA GLY A 74 -23.78 12.88 4.23
C GLY A 74 -23.57 14.37 3.95
N LEU A 75 -22.42 14.74 3.37
CA LEU A 75 -22.13 16.13 2.99
C LEU A 75 -23.10 16.68 1.94
N VAL A 76 -23.38 15.90 0.88
CA VAL A 76 -24.31 16.32 -0.18
C VAL A 76 -25.72 16.53 0.37
N ARG A 77 -26.18 15.66 1.27
CA ARG A 77 -27.51 15.80 1.90
C ARG A 77 -27.57 17.01 2.84
N ALA A 78 -26.55 17.20 3.67
CA ALA A 78 -26.46 18.37 4.54
C ALA A 78 -26.43 19.69 3.75
N TRP A 79 -25.73 19.72 2.61
CA TRP A 79 -25.72 20.88 1.71
C TRP A 79 -27.10 21.18 1.15
N ASN A 80 -27.82 20.17 0.65
CA ASN A 80 -29.16 20.35 0.10
C ASN A 80 -30.18 20.80 1.15
N GLU A 81 -30.04 20.36 2.41
CA GLU A 81 -30.88 20.81 3.53
C GLU A 81 -30.63 22.27 3.85
N ALA A 82 -29.37 22.69 3.90
CA ALA A 82 -29.00 24.09 4.10
C ALA A 82 -29.56 25.00 2.99
N ASP A 83 -29.51 24.58 1.73
CA ASP A 83 -30.05 25.35 0.60
C ASP A 83 -31.58 25.38 0.57
N SER A 84 -32.25 24.34 1.06
CA SER A 84 -33.72 24.26 1.09
C SER A 84 -34.35 24.89 2.34
N GLY A 85 -33.55 25.25 3.35
CA GLY A 85 -34.02 25.72 4.64
C GLY A 85 -34.68 24.63 5.48
N ALA A 86 -34.46 23.35 5.13
CA ALA A 86 -34.85 22.23 5.96
C ALA A 86 -33.96 22.20 7.23
N GLY A 87 -34.52 21.80 8.37
CA GLY A 87 -33.75 21.62 9.60
C GLY A 87 -32.73 20.48 9.45
N GLU A 88 -31.64 20.53 10.21
CA GLU A 88 -30.58 19.52 10.16
C GLU A 88 -31.11 18.12 10.51
N ASP A 89 -30.96 17.16 9.60
CA ASP A 89 -31.25 15.75 9.88
C ASP A 89 -30.08 15.09 10.66
N PRO A 90 -30.31 14.55 11.88
CA PRO A 90 -29.31 13.82 12.64
C PRO A 90 -28.64 12.67 11.85
N LEU A 91 -29.34 12.10 10.87
CA LEU A 91 -28.81 11.08 9.99
C LEU A 91 -27.65 11.60 9.14
N ASN A 92 -27.71 12.84 8.64
CA ASN A 92 -26.65 13.41 7.83
C ASN A 92 -25.37 13.62 8.65
N LEU A 93 -25.52 14.15 9.87
CA LEU A 93 -24.41 14.27 10.82
C LEU A 93 -23.83 12.90 11.17
N ALA A 94 -24.66 11.88 11.37
CA ALA A 94 -24.20 10.52 11.62
C ALA A 94 -23.44 9.95 10.42
N MET A 95 -23.92 10.14 9.19
CA MET A 95 -23.25 9.69 7.96
C MET A 95 -21.87 10.36 7.79
N ILE A 96 -21.79 11.67 8.01
CA ILE A 96 -20.54 12.43 7.98
C ILE A 96 -19.59 11.91 9.07
N GLY A 97 -20.07 11.83 10.32
CA GLY A 97 -19.26 11.44 11.47
C GLY A 97 -18.73 10.01 11.37
N VAL A 98 -19.58 9.05 11.02
CA VAL A 98 -19.21 7.64 10.84
C VAL A 98 -18.28 7.49 9.65
N GLY A 99 -18.60 8.11 8.50
CA GLY A 99 -17.75 8.06 7.31
C GLY A 99 -16.35 8.63 7.55
N ALA A 100 -16.26 9.81 8.17
CA ALA A 100 -14.98 10.45 8.48
C ALA A 100 -14.16 9.64 9.49
N THR A 101 -14.81 9.12 10.54
CA THR A 101 -14.14 8.33 11.58
C THR A 101 -13.65 7.00 11.03
N ALA A 102 -14.46 6.31 10.22
CA ALA A 102 -14.09 5.06 9.58
C ALA A 102 -12.93 5.27 8.58
N LEU A 103 -12.94 6.33 7.78
CA LEU A 103 -11.82 6.70 6.91
C LEU A 103 -10.52 6.88 7.69
N LEU A 104 -10.56 7.64 8.78
CA LEU A 104 -9.36 7.89 9.58
C LEU A 104 -8.85 6.61 10.25
N ALA A 105 -9.76 5.81 10.81
CA ALA A 105 -9.41 4.54 11.44
C ALA A 105 -8.77 3.56 10.44
N LEU A 106 -9.35 3.43 9.25
CA LEU A 106 -8.80 2.59 8.18
C LEU A 106 -7.43 3.07 7.72
N LYS A 107 -7.23 4.38 7.57
CA LYS A 107 -5.94 4.93 7.16
C LYS A 107 -4.83 4.71 8.18
N VAL A 108 -5.15 4.89 9.47
CA VAL A 108 -4.22 4.59 10.57
C VAL A 108 -3.92 3.09 10.61
N TRP A 109 -4.94 2.25 10.43
CA TRP A 109 -4.76 0.80 10.40
C TRP A 109 -3.92 0.35 9.20
N GLU A 110 -4.16 0.84 7.98
CA GLU A 110 -3.36 0.53 6.79
C GLU A 110 -1.88 0.84 7.03
N THR A 111 -1.61 2.04 7.56
CA THR A 111 -0.25 2.50 7.87
C THR A 111 0.41 1.59 8.92
N TYR A 112 -0.30 1.30 10.01
CA TYR A 112 0.21 0.43 11.07
C TYR A 112 0.46 -1.01 10.58
N ASP A 113 -0.45 -1.56 9.77
CA ASP A 113 -0.35 -2.91 9.23
C ASP A 113 0.91 -3.05 8.35
N ILE A 114 1.20 -2.08 7.48
CA ILE A 114 2.41 -2.09 6.66
C ILE A 114 3.67 -2.05 7.52
N PHE A 115 3.73 -1.20 8.55
CA PHE A 115 4.92 -1.06 9.40
C PHE A 115 5.14 -2.20 10.39
N THR A 116 4.12 -3.01 10.65
CA THR A 116 4.23 -4.15 11.57
C THR A 116 4.41 -5.49 10.86
N ARG A 117 4.36 -5.50 9.52
CA ARG A 117 4.63 -6.71 8.74
C ARG A 117 6.10 -7.10 8.86
N PRO A 118 6.39 -8.36 9.25
CA PRO A 118 7.76 -8.86 9.34
C PRO A 118 8.26 -9.17 7.93
N THR A 119 8.82 -8.19 7.23
CA THR A 119 9.33 -8.41 5.87
C THR A 119 10.56 -7.56 5.59
N VAL A 120 11.68 -8.06 6.08
CA VAL A 120 12.98 -7.85 5.45
C VAL A 120 13.74 -9.16 5.65
N GLU A 121 13.78 -10.00 4.62
CA GLU A 121 15.00 -10.79 4.49
C GLU A 121 16.12 -9.76 4.32
N SER A 122 17.08 -9.80 5.24
CA SER A 122 18.29 -9.02 5.09
C SER A 122 18.94 -9.47 3.79
N ALA A 123 18.73 -8.70 2.72
CA ALA A 123 19.51 -8.83 1.51
C ALA A 123 20.96 -8.78 1.97
N SER A 124 21.64 -9.91 1.89
CA SER A 124 23.02 -10.12 2.32
C SER A 124 23.23 -10.39 3.83
N THR A 125 22.78 -11.54 4.35
CA THR A 125 23.79 -12.34 5.07
C THR A 125 24.72 -12.87 3.98
N VAL A 126 25.76 -12.11 3.65
CA VAL A 126 26.92 -12.68 2.96
C VAL A 126 27.46 -13.72 3.92
N ALA A 127 27.02 -14.96 3.78
CA ALA A 127 27.68 -16.08 4.39
C ALA A 127 29.03 -16.19 3.67
N ILE A 128 30.03 -15.46 4.18
CA ILE A 128 31.43 -15.76 3.92
C ILE A 128 31.66 -17.11 4.59
N LEU A 129 31.26 -18.18 3.92
CA LEU A 129 31.70 -19.51 4.27
C LEU A 129 33.17 -19.56 3.86
N PRO A 130 34.13 -19.65 4.78
CA PRO A 130 35.49 -19.96 4.39
C PRO A 130 35.45 -21.36 3.75
N LEU A 131 35.56 -21.40 2.42
CA LEU A 131 35.81 -22.63 1.68
C LEU A 131 37.26 -23.01 1.95
N VAL A 132 37.49 -23.68 3.09
CA VAL A 132 38.76 -24.33 3.38
C VAL A 132 38.85 -25.53 2.45
N TYR A 133 39.51 -25.36 1.30
CA TYR A 133 39.92 -26.48 0.45
C TYR A 133 40.97 -27.31 1.19
N PRO A 134 40.73 -28.60 1.50
CA PRO A 134 41.72 -29.44 2.13
C PRO A 134 42.71 -29.95 1.07
N SER A 135 43.60 -29.08 0.60
CA SER A 135 44.99 -29.40 0.17
C SER A 135 45.54 -28.30 -0.73
N GLY A 136 46.20 -27.30 -0.15
CA GLY A 136 47.14 -26.45 -0.88
C GLY A 136 46.67 -25.02 -1.16
N GLY A 137 46.78 -24.15 -0.16
CA GLY A 137 47.38 -22.82 -0.34
C GLY A 137 46.68 -21.78 -1.22
N GLY A 138 45.35 -21.63 -1.17
CA GLY A 138 44.66 -20.50 -1.80
C GLY A 138 43.41 -20.09 -1.04
N VAL A 139 43.33 -18.83 -0.61
CA VAL A 139 42.07 -18.22 -0.12
C VAL A 139 41.35 -17.67 -1.34
N GLY A 140 40.33 -18.38 -1.82
CA GLY A 140 39.45 -17.90 -2.87
C GLY A 140 38.25 -17.17 -2.28
N VAL A 141 37.95 -15.97 -2.76
CA VAL A 141 36.69 -15.26 -2.51
C VAL A 141 35.80 -15.47 -3.72
N SER A 142 34.65 -16.14 -3.56
CA SER A 142 33.64 -16.23 -4.61
C SER A 142 32.47 -15.30 -4.30
N ILE A 143 32.08 -14.47 -5.27
CA ILE A 143 30.88 -13.63 -5.20
C ILE A 143 29.81 -14.31 -6.06
N GLY A 144 28.73 -14.77 -5.44
CA GLY A 144 27.54 -15.26 -6.15
C GLY A 144 26.54 -14.12 -6.31
N PHE A 145 26.06 -13.92 -7.55
CA PHE A 145 24.96 -13.01 -7.88
C PHE A 145 23.68 -13.82 -8.06
#